data_AF-A0A8T0BWB7-F1
#
_entry.id   AF-A0A8T0BWB7-F1
#
_cell.length_a   1.000
_cell.length_b   1.000
_cell.length_c   1.000
_cell.angle_alpha   90.00
_cell.angle_beta   90.00
_cell.angle_gamma   90.00
#
_symmetry.space_group_name_H-M   'P 1'
#
loop_
_entity.id
_entity.type
_entity.pdbx_description
1 polymer ?
#
loop_
_entity_poly.entity_id
_entity_poly.type
_entity_poly.pdbx_seq_one_letter_code
_entity_poly.pdbx_strand_id
1 'polypeptide(L)'
;MKSLKMQDNNTNKNAGIKNQALKDENTSQHLVMRGLKNKFESLEKSIGSTEEKLSKIKNELNKDVKSPLPGNQTQTNLRAKRAASDMPPPSAAKTPRFDAAPHKHTTQSLITSALETLQDSCYDVLSPNWIDALLKGKCELPSLTDEEKSVISKFCVNESLAETFLKVVLDKIKAEKESMGHELLQSLCRVYVGLCQKRGDLYKAHALAYRFLKEDFSEAPKLIIVMVTAWPSVFSQNSPLCRAIHIVCKMKAYGKIYYVLSKYLHWHTEPPGNIYRAITSTLKALLEDKSLTFQKSSWYGDDLCPAAWDYVFSLDLLSAQLGWIWTVTHVIRKGVLLILKTRLLQTQTEETFKNVSVAAIFRLLGRLGQQGLKENLAASVEDLGKSITEFGRQNDLPWEVQLAVVYATHDLAPSNPKVALKALESWKQNLTKPVPPAVTKCLKQIGFLCSNIKLKN
;
A
#
# COMPACT_ATOMS: atom_id res chain seq x y z
N MET A 1 -10.71 -75.72 -0.11
CA MET A 1 -9.38 -75.24 0.34
C MET A 1 -8.50 -74.58 -0.74
N LYS A 2 -9.03 -74.15 -1.91
CA LYS A 2 -8.25 -73.44 -2.95
C LYS A 2 -8.64 -71.97 -3.19
N SER A 3 -9.67 -71.45 -2.52
CA SER A 3 -10.14 -70.06 -2.71
C SER A 3 -9.56 -69.04 -1.73
N LEU A 4 -8.89 -69.46 -0.64
CA LEU A 4 -8.32 -68.53 0.36
C LEU A 4 -6.85 -68.16 0.12
N LYS A 5 -6.12 -68.86 -0.77
CA LYS A 5 -4.69 -68.57 -1.04
C LYS A 5 -4.44 -67.57 -2.18
N MET A 6 -5.47 -67.14 -2.92
CA MET A 6 -5.34 -66.15 -3.99
C MET A 6 -5.61 -64.70 -3.54
N GLN A 7 -6.27 -64.48 -2.39
CA GLN A 7 -6.51 -63.13 -1.88
C GLN A 7 -5.31 -62.54 -1.14
N ASP A 8 -4.53 -63.33 -0.40
CA ASP A 8 -3.39 -62.80 0.38
C ASP A 8 -2.18 -62.38 -0.47
N ASN A 9 -1.96 -63.02 -1.63
CA ASN A 9 -0.85 -62.68 -2.52
C ASN A 9 -1.08 -61.36 -3.29
N ASN A 10 -2.33 -60.91 -3.42
CA ASN A 10 -2.65 -59.67 -4.16
C ASN A 10 -2.58 -58.44 -3.25
N THR A 11 -2.89 -58.61 -1.96
CA THR A 11 -2.84 -57.53 -0.96
C THR A 11 -1.40 -57.13 -0.62
N ASN A 12 -0.48 -58.10 -0.54
CA ASN A 12 0.93 -57.84 -0.21
C ASN A 12 1.71 -57.21 -1.39
N LYS A 13 1.34 -57.54 -2.64
CA LYS A 13 1.91 -56.91 -3.85
C LYS A 13 1.46 -55.46 -4.01
N ASN A 14 0.19 -55.15 -3.69
CA ASN A 14 -0.33 -53.78 -3.72
C ASN A 14 0.23 -52.88 -2.60
N ALA A 15 0.55 -53.44 -1.42
CA ALA A 15 1.19 -52.69 -0.35
C ALA A 15 2.66 -52.32 -0.69
N GLY A 16 3.40 -53.22 -1.33
CA GLY A 16 4.76 -52.95 -1.80
C GLY A 16 4.84 -51.89 -2.91
N ILE A 17 3.89 -51.92 -3.86
CA ILE A 17 3.83 -50.94 -4.96
C ILE A 17 3.42 -49.54 -4.45
N LYS A 18 2.47 -49.46 -3.50
CA LYS A 18 2.09 -48.17 -2.89
C LYS A 18 3.23 -47.56 -2.06
N ASN A 19 4.00 -48.35 -1.32
CA ASN A 19 5.12 -47.84 -0.53
C ASN A 19 6.32 -47.42 -1.39
N GLN A 20 6.55 -48.07 -2.53
CA GLN A 20 7.57 -47.67 -3.49
C GLN A 20 7.17 -46.36 -4.21
N ALA A 21 5.90 -46.24 -4.64
CA ALA A 21 5.37 -45.02 -5.22
C ALA A 21 5.43 -43.82 -4.26
N LEU A 22 5.09 -44.01 -2.97
CA LEU A 22 5.20 -42.96 -1.95
C LEU A 22 6.64 -42.50 -1.71
N LYS A 23 7.61 -43.43 -1.79
CA LYS A 23 9.05 -43.11 -1.64
C LYS A 23 9.60 -42.36 -2.85
N ASP A 24 9.22 -42.78 -4.05
CA ASP A 24 9.64 -42.14 -5.30
C ASP A 24 9.01 -40.73 -5.43
N GLU A 25 7.78 -40.55 -4.94
CA GLU A 25 7.09 -39.26 -4.91
C GLU A 25 7.70 -38.29 -3.88
N ASN A 26 8.03 -38.76 -2.67
CA ASN A 26 8.77 -37.96 -1.67
C ASN A 26 10.17 -37.55 -2.16
N THR A 27 10.85 -38.44 -2.89
CA THR A 27 12.17 -38.16 -3.46
C THR A 27 12.07 -37.11 -4.58
N SER A 28 11.01 -37.19 -5.39
CA SER A 28 10.72 -36.22 -6.46
C SER A 28 10.34 -34.84 -5.89
N GLN A 29 9.54 -34.79 -4.82
CA GLN A 29 9.20 -33.55 -4.10
C GLN A 29 10.43 -32.88 -3.47
N HIS A 30 11.33 -33.66 -2.87
CA HIS A 30 12.58 -33.14 -2.30
C HIS A 30 13.54 -32.61 -3.38
N LEU A 31 13.56 -33.22 -4.57
CA LEU A 31 14.34 -32.74 -5.72
C LEU A 31 13.78 -31.42 -6.28
N VAL A 32 12.46 -31.25 -6.33
CA VAL A 32 11.81 -30.01 -6.77
C VAL A 32 12.06 -28.86 -5.78
N MET A 33 11.91 -29.12 -4.48
CA MET A 33 12.21 -28.10 -3.45
C MET A 33 13.70 -27.72 -3.42
N ARG A 34 14.61 -28.67 -3.63
CA ARG A 34 16.04 -28.39 -3.82
C ARG A 34 16.28 -27.57 -5.09
N GLY A 35 15.58 -27.86 -6.19
CA GLY A 35 15.66 -27.09 -7.43
C GLY A 35 15.16 -25.64 -7.28
N LEU A 36 14.09 -25.42 -6.51
CA LEU A 36 13.57 -24.09 -6.19
C LEU A 36 14.53 -23.31 -5.28
N LYS A 37 15.07 -23.96 -4.24
CA LYS A 37 16.09 -23.36 -3.37
C LYS A 37 17.31 -22.91 -4.15
N ASN A 38 17.81 -23.74 -5.06
CA ASN A 38 18.96 -23.41 -5.92
C ASN A 38 18.66 -22.25 -6.88
N LYS A 39 17.42 -22.13 -7.39
CA LYS A 39 17.00 -20.99 -8.22
C LYS A 39 16.90 -19.70 -7.42
N PHE A 40 16.41 -19.76 -6.18
CA PHE A 40 16.40 -18.62 -5.26
C PHE A 40 17.81 -18.16 -4.90
N GLU A 41 18.72 -19.08 -4.57
CA GLU A 41 20.12 -18.77 -4.28
C GLU A 41 20.85 -18.19 -5.51
N SER A 42 20.52 -18.66 -6.71
CA SER A 42 21.04 -18.10 -7.97
C SER A 42 20.55 -16.66 -8.21
N LEU A 43 19.29 -16.38 -7.90
CA LEU A 43 18.72 -15.03 -7.91
C LEU A 43 19.42 -14.12 -6.90
N GLU A 44 19.66 -14.58 -5.67
CA GLU A 44 20.38 -13.81 -4.64
C GLU A 44 21.80 -13.46 -5.07
N LYS A 45 22.53 -14.40 -5.69
CA LYS A 45 23.88 -14.15 -6.24
C LYS A 45 23.85 -13.13 -7.38
N SER A 46 22.86 -13.23 -8.28
CA SER A 46 22.71 -12.30 -9.39
C SER A 46 22.39 -10.87 -8.92
N ILE A 47 21.57 -10.76 -7.86
CA ILE A 47 21.26 -9.49 -7.20
C ILE A 47 22.54 -8.92 -6.54
N GLY A 48 23.28 -9.73 -5.78
CA GLY A 48 24.53 -9.30 -5.14
C GLY A 48 25.59 -8.78 -6.12
N SER A 49 25.71 -9.41 -7.30
CA SER A 49 26.60 -8.92 -8.37
C SER A 49 26.15 -7.57 -8.94
N THR A 50 24.84 -7.33 -8.99
CA THR A 50 24.27 -6.06 -9.47
C THR A 50 24.44 -4.96 -8.41
N GLU A 51 24.35 -5.30 -7.13
CA GLU A 51 24.61 -4.41 -5.99
C GLU A 51 26.06 -3.91 -5.95
N GLU A 52 27.03 -4.80 -6.22
CA GLU A 52 28.44 -4.43 -6.26
C GLU A 52 28.70 -3.39 -7.36
N LYS A 53 28.10 -3.57 -8.54
CA LYS A 53 28.20 -2.63 -9.67
C LYS A 53 27.58 -1.27 -9.35
N LEU A 54 26.39 -1.25 -8.75
CA LEU A 54 25.70 -0.02 -8.33
C LEU A 54 26.48 0.75 -7.25
N SER A 55 27.12 0.04 -6.31
CA SER A 55 27.94 0.66 -5.27
C SER A 55 29.19 1.34 -5.83
N LYS A 56 29.83 0.74 -6.85
CA LYS A 56 31.00 1.32 -7.54
C LYS A 56 30.63 2.61 -8.27
N ILE A 57 29.52 2.60 -9.02
CA ILE A 57 29.01 3.79 -9.73
C ILE A 57 28.67 4.92 -8.75
N LYS A 58 28.05 4.60 -7.60
CA LYS A 58 27.68 5.60 -6.60
C LYS A 58 28.90 6.23 -5.91
N ASN A 59 29.97 5.46 -5.74
CA ASN A 59 31.22 5.95 -5.15
C ASN A 59 32.02 6.82 -6.13
N GLU A 60 31.93 6.56 -7.43
CA GLU A 60 32.51 7.42 -8.47
C GLU A 60 31.79 8.76 -8.53
N LEU A 61 30.45 8.77 -8.49
CA LEU A 61 29.65 10.00 -8.52
C LEU A 61 29.86 10.93 -7.31
N ASN A 62 30.26 10.37 -6.16
CA ASN A 62 30.52 11.14 -4.93
C ASN A 62 31.93 11.73 -4.85
N LYS A 63 32.85 11.33 -5.74
CA LYS A 63 34.21 11.92 -5.80
C LYS A 63 34.22 13.29 -6.49
N ASP A 64 33.24 13.59 -7.33
CA ASP A 64 33.20 14.82 -8.13
C ASP A 64 32.58 16.04 -7.41
N VAL A 65 32.13 15.90 -6.15
CA VAL A 65 31.39 16.96 -5.43
C VAL A 65 32.20 17.60 -4.29
N LYS A 66 33.48 17.25 -4.09
CA LYS A 66 34.28 17.84 -2.99
C LYS A 66 35.39 18.77 -3.48
N SER A 67 35.05 20.05 -3.57
CA SER A 67 36.00 21.17 -3.38
C SER A 67 35.32 22.30 -2.58
N PRO A 68 35.84 22.69 -1.39
CA PRO A 68 35.29 23.79 -0.59
C PRO A 68 36.21 25.02 -0.58
N LEU A 69 35.67 26.23 -0.38
CA LEU A 69 36.38 27.44 0.12
C LEU A 69 35.35 28.59 0.39
N PRO A 70 35.66 29.67 1.16
CA PRO A 70 35.30 29.79 2.58
C PRO A 70 34.53 31.07 3.01
N GLY A 71 33.95 31.00 4.22
CA GLY A 71 33.80 32.02 5.29
C GLY A 71 33.47 33.50 4.99
N ASN A 72 32.48 34.04 5.70
CA ASN A 72 32.74 34.99 6.80
C ASN A 72 31.51 35.28 7.69
N GLN A 73 31.81 35.47 8.97
CA GLN A 73 30.92 35.85 10.06
C GLN A 73 30.88 37.38 10.17
N THR A 74 29.71 37.95 10.53
CA THR A 74 29.68 39.13 11.41
C THR A 74 28.40 39.14 12.24
N GLN A 75 28.58 39.23 13.56
CA GLN A 75 27.56 39.54 14.56
C GLN A 75 27.30 41.05 14.58
N THR A 76 26.06 41.46 14.85
CA THR A 76 25.77 42.69 15.61
C THR A 76 24.50 42.51 16.43
N ASN A 77 24.65 42.70 17.75
CA ASN A 77 23.60 42.94 18.73
C ASN A 77 22.95 44.31 18.49
N LEU A 78 21.69 44.49 18.88
CA LEU A 78 21.23 45.66 19.65
C LEU A 78 19.83 45.41 20.26
N ARG A 79 19.66 46.01 21.45
CA ARG A 79 18.65 45.80 22.49
C ARG A 79 17.82 47.06 22.64
N ALA A 80 16.51 46.92 22.90
CA ALA A 80 15.61 47.78 23.72
C ALA A 80 14.17 47.61 23.17
N LYS A 81 13.05 47.74 23.90
CA LYS A 81 12.68 47.92 25.32
C LYS A 81 11.16 47.62 25.38
N ARG A 82 10.68 47.23 26.57
CA ARG A 82 9.28 46.96 26.93
C ARG A 82 8.39 48.21 26.93
N ALA A 83 7.08 48.01 26.74
CA ALA A 83 6.01 48.62 27.55
C ALA A 83 4.76 47.73 27.53
N ALA A 84 3.97 47.77 28.61
CA ALA A 84 2.92 46.84 29.01
C ALA A 84 1.53 47.50 29.02
N SER A 85 0.54 46.76 29.57
CA SER A 85 -0.84 47.13 29.98
C SER A 85 -1.92 47.14 28.90
N ASP A 86 -3.17 46.74 29.10
CA ASP A 86 -3.89 46.03 30.17
C ASP A 86 -5.25 45.55 29.57
N MET A 87 -5.78 44.44 30.09
CA MET A 87 -7.19 43.98 30.00
C MET A 87 -7.93 44.48 31.27
N PRO A 88 -9.30 44.54 31.41
CA PRO A 88 -10.18 43.34 31.43
C PRO A 88 -11.72 43.64 31.12
N PRO A 89 -12.76 42.87 31.58
CA PRO A 89 -13.66 42.04 30.74
C PRO A 89 -15.20 42.26 31.05
N PRO A 90 -16.10 41.23 31.19
CA PRO A 90 -16.90 40.45 30.21
C PRO A 90 -18.45 40.51 30.41
N SER A 91 -19.29 39.92 29.53
CA SER A 91 -20.67 39.49 29.89
C SER A 91 -21.38 38.47 28.96
N ALA A 92 -21.74 37.33 29.56
CA ALA A 92 -22.90 36.42 29.48
C ALA A 92 -23.82 36.22 28.22
N ALA A 93 -23.84 34.95 27.76
CA ALA A 93 -24.95 33.98 27.56
C ALA A 93 -26.26 34.35 26.83
N LYS A 94 -26.66 33.49 25.87
CA LYS A 94 -28.00 32.85 25.76
C LYS A 94 -28.03 31.72 24.69
N THR A 95 -28.66 30.60 25.04
CA THR A 95 -28.98 29.44 24.19
C THR A 95 -30.44 29.52 23.72
N PRO A 96 -30.80 28.91 22.58
CA PRO A 96 -31.98 28.02 22.60
C PRO A 96 -31.84 26.69 21.82
N ARG A 97 -32.56 25.69 22.33
CA ARG A 97 -33.05 24.43 21.70
C ARG A 97 -34.17 24.75 20.67
N PHE A 98 -34.70 23.94 19.75
CA PHE A 98 -34.78 22.50 19.39
C PHE A 98 -35.21 22.46 17.90
N ASP A 99 -34.85 21.42 17.11
CA ASP A 99 -35.77 20.64 16.24
C ASP A 99 -35.06 19.84 15.15
N ALA A 100 -35.47 18.57 15.03
CA ALA A 100 -34.80 17.53 14.28
C ALA A 100 -35.46 17.29 12.90
N ALA A 101 -34.89 17.91 11.86
CA ALA A 101 -34.68 17.30 10.55
C ALA A 101 -33.35 17.75 9.85
N PRO A 102 -32.17 17.85 10.51
CA PRO A 102 -31.08 18.72 10.05
C PRO A 102 -29.77 18.00 9.66
N HIS A 103 -29.64 16.68 9.88
CA HIS A 103 -28.32 16.07 10.05
C HIS A 103 -27.38 16.14 8.85
N LYS A 104 -27.87 16.10 7.61
CA LYS A 104 -26.99 16.19 6.42
C LYS A 104 -26.50 17.62 6.14
N HIS A 105 -27.39 18.61 6.23
CA HIS A 105 -27.02 20.02 5.99
C HIS A 105 -26.10 20.55 7.10
N THR A 106 -26.34 20.17 8.35
CA THR A 106 -25.46 20.54 9.47
C THR A 106 -24.08 19.89 9.35
N THR A 107 -24.00 18.60 8.97
CA THR A 107 -22.71 17.92 8.78
C THR A 107 -21.89 18.56 7.65
N GLN A 108 -22.53 18.87 6.52
CA GLN A 108 -21.84 19.50 5.40
C GLN A 108 -21.33 20.91 5.77
N SER A 109 -22.15 21.70 6.46
CA SER A 109 -21.76 23.03 6.95
C SER A 109 -20.57 22.96 7.93
N LEU A 110 -20.57 21.98 8.84
CA LEU A 110 -19.45 21.74 9.77
C LEU A 110 -18.17 21.39 9.03
N ILE A 111 -18.25 20.52 8.01
CA ILE A 111 -17.10 20.13 7.19
C ILE A 111 -16.56 21.34 6.42
N THR A 112 -17.43 22.12 5.77
CA THR A 112 -17.03 23.33 5.05
C THR A 112 -16.33 24.33 5.96
N SER A 113 -16.93 24.64 7.12
CA SER A 113 -16.34 25.56 8.11
C SER A 113 -14.99 25.07 8.64
N ALA A 114 -14.82 23.76 8.83
CA ALA A 114 -13.54 23.20 9.25
C ALA A 114 -12.47 23.34 8.16
N LEU A 115 -12.82 23.12 6.89
CA LEU A 115 -11.89 23.30 5.78
C LEU A 115 -11.49 24.76 5.59
N GLU A 116 -12.44 25.71 5.73
CA GLU A 116 -12.16 27.15 5.72
C GLU A 116 -11.23 27.55 6.86
N THR A 117 -11.50 27.06 8.08
CA THR A 117 -10.63 27.32 9.25
C THR A 117 -9.20 26.85 8.98
N LEU A 118 -9.03 25.66 8.37
CA LEU A 118 -7.70 25.13 8.03
C LEU A 118 -7.05 25.90 6.88
N GLN A 119 -7.83 26.40 5.92
CA GLN A 119 -7.32 27.25 4.85
C GLN A 119 -6.78 28.57 5.39
N ASP A 120 -7.49 29.18 6.34
CA ASP A 120 -7.12 30.50 6.88
C ASP A 120 -5.94 30.43 7.87
N SER A 121 -5.73 29.26 8.50
CA SER A 121 -4.67 29.04 9.49
C SER A 121 -3.48 28.22 8.99
N CYS A 122 -3.49 27.78 7.73
CA CYS A 122 -2.40 26.96 7.20
C CYS A 122 -1.07 27.73 7.16
N TYR A 123 0.02 27.01 7.41
CA TYR A 123 1.37 27.56 7.36
C TYR A 123 2.37 26.48 6.91
N ASP A 124 3.55 26.89 6.49
CA ASP A 124 4.62 25.96 6.14
C ASP A 124 5.32 25.43 7.40
N VAL A 125 4.96 24.20 7.78
CA VAL A 125 5.53 23.48 8.93
C VAL A 125 7.01 23.18 8.71
N LEU A 126 7.44 23.07 7.45
CA LEU A 126 8.79 22.67 7.05
C LEU A 126 9.58 23.80 6.39
N SER A 127 9.37 25.03 6.84
CA SER A 127 10.13 26.18 6.33
C SER A 127 11.65 25.95 6.40
N PRO A 128 12.45 26.47 5.44
CA PRO A 128 13.89 26.25 5.42
C PRO A 128 14.59 26.63 6.74
N ASN A 129 14.13 27.71 7.37
CA ASN A 129 14.64 28.19 8.65
C ASN A 129 14.37 27.19 9.78
N TRP A 130 13.18 26.59 9.79
CA TRP A 130 12.83 25.57 10.79
C TRP A 130 13.71 24.32 10.62
N ILE A 131 13.89 23.83 9.39
CA ILE A 131 14.77 22.70 9.12
C ILE A 131 16.19 23.00 9.63
N ASP A 132 16.72 24.19 9.37
CA ASP A 132 18.07 24.56 9.84
C ASP A 132 18.16 24.70 11.37
N ALA A 133 17.13 25.22 12.02
CA ALA A 133 17.07 25.28 13.48
C ALA A 133 17.01 23.87 14.09
N LEU A 134 16.23 22.96 13.50
CA LEU A 134 16.08 21.58 13.92
C LEU A 134 17.39 20.79 13.81
N LEU A 135 18.10 20.96 12.68
CA LEU A 135 19.41 20.35 12.44
C LEU A 135 20.47 20.81 13.44
N LYS A 136 20.35 22.06 13.91
CA LYS A 136 21.24 22.64 14.93
C LYS A 136 20.81 22.29 16.37
N GLY A 137 19.76 21.48 16.55
CA GLY A 137 19.23 21.11 17.87
C GLY A 137 18.57 22.26 18.63
N LYS A 138 18.16 23.32 17.93
CA LYS A 138 17.61 24.56 18.52
C LYS A 138 16.08 24.60 18.59
N CYS A 139 15.40 23.58 18.06
CA CYS A 139 13.95 23.50 17.99
C CYS A 139 13.48 22.04 18.06
N GLU A 140 12.25 21.83 18.53
CA GLU A 140 11.57 20.53 18.57
C GLU A 140 10.65 20.32 17.36
N LEU A 141 10.07 19.12 17.23
CA LEU A 141 9.05 18.83 16.23
C LEU A 141 7.81 19.72 16.46
N PRO A 142 7.28 20.38 15.41
CA PRO A 142 6.10 21.22 15.53
C PRO A 142 4.88 20.37 15.87
N SER A 143 4.31 20.61 17.05
CA SER A 143 3.04 20.03 17.46
C SER A 143 1.87 20.63 16.69
N LEU A 144 0.75 19.90 16.63
CA LEU A 144 -0.50 20.39 16.04
C LEU A 144 -0.87 21.80 16.54
N THR A 145 -1.36 22.67 15.66
CA THR A 145 -1.84 24.00 16.05
C THR A 145 -3.15 23.89 16.84
N ASP A 146 -3.56 25.00 17.45
CA ASP A 146 -4.79 25.01 18.23
C ASP A 146 -6.03 24.92 17.32
N GLU A 147 -5.97 25.43 16.09
CA GLU A 147 -6.99 25.26 15.05
C GLU A 147 -7.07 23.81 14.59
N GLU A 148 -5.94 23.16 14.29
CA GLU A 148 -5.89 21.75 13.93
C GLU A 148 -6.44 20.86 15.05
N LYS A 149 -6.02 21.11 16.31
CA LYS A 149 -6.54 20.40 17.50
C LYS A 149 -8.04 20.62 17.68
N SER A 150 -8.52 21.85 17.48
CA SER A 150 -9.94 22.21 17.55
C SER A 150 -10.74 21.43 16.52
N VAL A 151 -10.29 21.39 15.26
CA VAL A 151 -10.92 20.57 14.20
C VAL A 151 -10.92 19.10 14.59
N ILE A 152 -9.77 18.53 14.97
CA ILE A 152 -9.69 17.10 15.36
C ILE A 152 -10.68 16.80 16.49
N SER A 153 -10.75 17.64 17.52
CA SER A 153 -11.65 17.45 18.66
C SER A 153 -13.13 17.45 18.24
N LYS A 154 -13.53 18.35 17.33
CA LYS A 154 -14.90 18.45 16.81
C LYS A 154 -15.33 17.18 16.08
N PHE A 155 -14.45 16.58 15.29
CA PHE A 155 -14.78 15.40 14.46
C PHE A 155 -14.54 14.06 15.18
N CYS A 156 -13.77 14.04 16.26
CA CYS A 156 -13.48 12.80 17.01
C CYS A 156 -14.66 12.30 17.87
N VAL A 157 -15.70 13.12 18.07
CA VAL A 157 -16.84 12.79 18.96
C VAL A 157 -17.71 11.66 18.40
N ASN A 158 -17.83 11.56 17.08
CA ASN A 158 -18.72 10.60 16.43
C ASN A 158 -17.99 9.83 15.33
N GLU A 159 -18.14 8.50 15.36
CA GLU A 159 -17.43 7.62 14.44
C GLU A 159 -17.76 7.93 12.96
N SER A 160 -19.03 8.01 12.63
CA SER A 160 -19.53 8.26 11.26
C SER A 160 -19.14 9.64 10.74
N LEU A 161 -19.09 10.63 11.63
CA LEU A 161 -18.69 11.99 11.31
C LEU A 161 -17.20 12.07 10.99
N ALA A 162 -16.36 11.41 11.81
CA ALA A 162 -14.94 11.29 11.55
C ALA A 162 -14.65 10.56 10.24
N GLU A 163 -15.32 9.44 9.95
CA GLU A 163 -15.14 8.73 8.67
C GLU A 163 -15.53 9.59 7.47
N THR A 164 -16.63 10.34 7.60
CA THR A 164 -17.08 11.28 6.55
C THR A 164 -16.05 12.37 6.32
N PHE A 165 -15.52 12.97 7.39
CA PHE A 165 -14.53 14.03 7.29
C PHE A 165 -13.18 13.53 6.76
N LEU A 166 -12.67 12.39 7.24
CA LEU A 166 -11.46 11.74 6.72
C LEU A 166 -11.58 11.50 5.22
N LYS A 167 -12.76 11.04 4.75
CA LYS A 167 -13.02 10.86 3.33
C LYS A 167 -12.97 12.19 2.56
N VAL A 168 -13.62 13.24 3.05
CA VAL A 168 -13.60 14.58 2.40
C VAL A 168 -12.18 15.14 2.33
N VAL A 169 -11.42 15.09 3.43
CA VAL A 169 -10.02 15.52 3.46
C VAL A 169 -9.20 14.73 2.44
N LEU A 170 -9.39 13.41 2.39
CA LEU A 170 -8.69 12.57 1.42
C LEU A 170 -9.04 12.90 -0.03
N ASP A 171 -10.32 13.12 -0.32
CA ASP A 171 -10.77 13.48 -1.67
C ASP A 171 -10.23 14.87 -2.06
N LYS A 172 -10.13 15.82 -1.12
CA LYS A 172 -9.51 17.14 -1.34
C LYS A 172 -8.01 17.03 -1.63
N ILE A 173 -7.27 16.22 -0.85
CA ILE A 173 -5.85 15.94 -1.10
C ILE A 173 -5.62 15.35 -2.50
N LYS A 174 -6.54 14.50 -2.99
CA LYS A 174 -6.43 13.89 -4.33
C LYS A 174 -6.77 14.87 -5.45
N ALA A 175 -7.85 15.63 -5.30
CA ALA A 175 -8.36 16.51 -6.36
C ALA A 175 -7.41 17.67 -6.67
N GLU A 176 -6.68 18.15 -5.66
CA GLU A 176 -5.89 19.38 -5.76
C GLU A 176 -4.38 19.08 -5.69
N LYS A 177 -3.95 17.84 -5.96
CA LYS A 177 -2.56 17.38 -5.85
C LYS A 177 -1.52 18.31 -6.52
N GLU A 178 -1.89 18.98 -7.61
CA GLU A 178 -1.00 19.86 -8.39
C GLU A 178 -1.32 21.36 -8.24
N SER A 179 -2.48 21.72 -7.70
CA SER A 179 -2.97 23.11 -7.60
C SER A 179 -3.11 23.63 -6.16
N MET A 180 -2.99 22.76 -5.15
CA MET A 180 -3.10 23.12 -3.74
C MET A 180 -1.83 23.82 -3.24
N GLY A 181 -2.00 24.90 -2.48
CA GLY A 181 -0.90 25.49 -1.71
C GLY A 181 -0.28 24.46 -0.77
N HIS A 182 1.06 24.43 -0.71
CA HIS A 182 1.79 23.43 0.06
C HIS A 182 1.41 23.44 1.55
N GLU A 183 1.11 24.61 2.09
CA GLU A 183 0.72 24.86 3.48
C GLU A 183 -0.61 24.18 3.83
N LEU A 184 -1.61 24.29 2.95
CA LEU A 184 -2.90 23.63 3.15
C LEU A 184 -2.74 22.11 3.08
N LEU A 185 -1.95 21.60 2.12
CA LEU A 185 -1.68 20.16 2.01
C LEU A 185 -1.04 19.61 3.30
N GLN A 186 -0.09 20.34 3.88
CA GLN A 186 0.52 19.98 5.15
C GLN A 186 -0.50 19.97 6.29
N SER A 187 -1.33 21.02 6.39
CA SER A 187 -2.36 21.15 7.43
C SER A 187 -3.41 20.03 7.35
N LEU A 188 -3.90 19.74 6.14
CA LEU A 188 -4.83 18.63 5.88
C LEU A 188 -4.20 17.27 6.22
N CYS A 189 -2.93 17.07 5.88
CA CYS A 189 -2.18 15.86 6.24
C CYS A 189 -2.10 15.68 7.76
N ARG A 190 -1.74 16.73 8.50
CA ARG A 190 -1.63 16.70 9.96
C ARG A 190 -2.96 16.45 10.64
N VAL A 191 -4.03 17.10 10.18
CA VAL A 191 -5.38 16.85 10.70
C VAL A 191 -5.84 15.43 10.42
N TYR A 192 -5.58 14.91 9.21
CA TYR A 192 -5.91 13.52 8.87
C TYR A 192 -5.19 12.54 9.80
N VAL A 193 -3.87 12.70 9.96
CA VAL A 193 -3.07 11.82 10.82
C VAL A 193 -3.41 11.99 12.30
N GLY A 194 -3.63 13.22 12.77
CA GLY A 194 -4.05 13.50 14.14
C GLY A 194 -5.41 12.88 14.48
N LEU A 195 -6.36 12.90 13.54
CA LEU A 195 -7.65 12.23 13.71
C LEU A 195 -7.50 10.70 13.70
N CYS A 196 -6.63 10.15 12.84
CA CYS A 196 -6.28 8.73 12.87
C CYS A 196 -5.67 8.33 14.22
N GLN A 197 -4.76 9.15 14.76
CA GLN A 197 -4.11 8.93 16.05
C GLN A 197 -5.14 8.88 17.19
N LYS A 198 -6.06 9.85 17.25
CA LYS A 198 -7.12 9.88 18.27
C LYS A 198 -8.04 8.67 18.24
N ARG A 199 -8.18 8.04 17.07
CA ARG A 199 -8.99 6.84 16.86
C ARG A 199 -8.20 5.53 16.98
N GLY A 200 -6.88 5.59 17.08
CA GLY A 200 -6.02 4.41 17.00
C GLY A 200 -6.01 3.74 15.62
N ASP A 201 -6.43 4.43 14.56
CA ASP A 201 -6.50 3.88 13.20
C ASP A 201 -5.17 4.06 12.46
N LEU A 202 -4.22 3.19 12.79
CA LEU A 202 -2.91 3.23 12.17
C LEU A 202 -2.93 2.89 10.67
N TYR A 203 -3.84 1.99 10.26
CA TYR A 203 -3.94 1.54 8.87
C TYR A 203 -4.31 2.69 7.93
N LYS A 204 -5.23 3.58 8.32
CA LYS A 204 -5.54 4.78 7.53
C LYS A 204 -4.35 5.73 7.41
N ALA A 205 -3.59 5.91 8.49
CA ALA A 205 -2.36 6.71 8.45
C ALA A 205 -1.32 6.10 7.51
N HIS A 206 -1.03 4.80 7.61
CA HIS A 206 -0.11 4.12 6.69
C HIS A 206 -0.60 4.13 5.23
N ALA A 207 -1.91 4.00 5.00
CA ALA A 207 -2.50 4.11 3.67
C ALA A 207 -2.32 5.52 3.07
N LEU A 208 -2.31 6.57 3.90
CA LEU A 208 -1.97 7.93 3.48
C LEU A 208 -0.50 8.06 3.07
N ALA A 209 0.43 7.55 3.90
CA ALA A 209 1.86 7.51 3.57
C ALA A 209 2.16 6.74 2.29
N TYR A 210 1.58 5.55 2.16
CA TYR A 210 1.62 4.73 0.95
C TYR A 210 1.21 5.53 -0.28
N ARG A 211 0.13 6.32 -0.17
CA ARG A 211 -0.38 7.14 -1.28
C ARG A 211 0.61 8.23 -1.68
N PHE A 212 1.12 8.99 -0.71
CA PHE A 212 2.12 10.03 -0.99
C PHE A 212 3.37 9.46 -1.66
N LEU A 213 3.84 8.30 -1.21
CA LEU A 213 5.06 7.68 -1.74
C LEU A 213 4.86 7.01 -3.09
N LYS A 214 3.67 6.43 -3.36
CA LYS A 214 3.37 5.77 -4.63
C LYS A 214 2.97 6.75 -5.74
N GLU A 215 2.16 7.75 -5.42
CA GLU A 215 1.70 8.75 -6.38
C GLU A 215 2.78 9.83 -6.59
N ASP A 216 2.72 10.57 -7.71
CA ASP A 216 3.73 11.57 -8.07
C ASP A 216 3.58 12.87 -7.26
N PHE A 217 3.58 12.80 -5.93
CA PHE A 217 3.67 13.99 -5.08
C PHE A 217 5.12 14.47 -5.10
N SER A 218 5.34 15.71 -5.55
CA SER A 218 6.68 16.33 -5.67
C SER A 218 7.45 16.31 -4.34
N GLU A 219 6.75 16.43 -3.22
CA GLU A 219 7.31 16.56 -1.87
C GLU A 219 6.95 15.40 -0.94
N ALA A 220 6.78 14.18 -1.50
CA ALA A 220 6.36 13.01 -0.73
C ALA A 220 7.18 12.76 0.56
N PRO A 221 8.53 12.85 0.58
CA PRO A 221 9.30 12.68 1.82
C PRO A 221 9.04 13.77 2.86
N LYS A 222 8.77 15.01 2.44
CA LYS A 222 8.38 16.09 3.37
C LYS A 222 7.03 15.78 4.00
N LEU A 223 6.07 15.27 3.23
CA LEU A 223 4.78 14.85 3.76
C LEU A 223 4.92 13.73 4.79
N ILE A 224 5.88 12.81 4.63
CA ILE A 224 6.18 11.82 5.68
C ILE A 224 6.65 12.48 6.98
N ILE A 225 7.50 13.52 6.91
CA ILE A 225 7.89 14.29 8.10
C ILE A 225 6.67 14.95 8.74
N VAL A 226 5.79 15.56 7.94
CA VAL A 226 4.54 16.20 8.39
C VAL A 226 3.63 15.21 9.12
N MET A 227 3.56 13.96 8.66
CA MET A 227 2.83 12.91 9.37
C MET A 227 3.46 12.61 10.75
N VAL A 228 4.79 12.53 10.83
CA VAL A 228 5.52 12.31 12.09
C VAL A 228 5.35 13.49 13.05
N THR A 229 5.21 14.73 12.56
CA THR A 229 4.98 15.88 13.44
C THR A 229 3.60 15.84 14.09
N ALA A 230 2.60 15.28 13.41
CA ALA A 230 1.27 15.05 13.97
C ALA A 230 1.21 13.80 14.88
N TRP A 231 1.90 12.73 14.51
CA TRP A 231 1.95 11.48 15.27
C TRP A 231 3.36 10.88 15.24
N PRO A 232 4.21 11.16 16.26
CA PRO A 232 5.62 10.76 16.26
C PRO A 232 5.88 9.26 16.10
N SER A 233 5.01 8.43 16.69
CA SER A 233 5.15 6.96 16.64
C SER A 233 4.41 6.30 15.47
N VAL A 234 3.91 7.07 14.49
CA VAL A 234 3.08 6.55 13.39
C VAL A 234 3.83 5.50 12.55
N PHE A 235 5.15 5.58 12.45
CA PHE A 235 5.96 4.60 11.72
C PHE A 235 6.83 3.72 12.63
N SER A 236 6.50 3.61 13.92
CA SER A 236 7.28 2.77 14.84
C SER A 236 6.96 1.28 14.74
N GLN A 237 5.86 0.90 14.08
CA GLN A 237 5.50 -0.52 13.94
C GLN A 237 6.31 -1.20 12.85
N ASN A 238 6.71 -2.45 13.11
CA ASN A 238 7.44 -3.28 12.16
C ASN A 238 6.50 -4.08 11.23
N SER A 239 5.48 -3.44 10.66
CA SER A 239 4.62 -4.07 9.66
C SER A 239 5.31 -4.14 8.29
N PRO A 240 4.95 -5.09 7.40
CA PRO A 240 5.39 -5.08 6.01
C PRO A 240 5.27 -3.72 5.33
N LEU A 241 4.11 -3.04 5.46
CA LEU A 241 3.89 -1.75 4.80
C LEU A 241 4.73 -0.65 5.42
N CYS A 242 4.86 -0.62 6.74
CA CYS A 242 5.71 0.34 7.42
C CYS A 242 7.17 0.21 6.97
N ARG A 243 7.70 -1.02 6.89
CA ARG A 243 9.04 -1.27 6.32
C ARG A 243 9.15 -0.76 4.89
N ALA A 244 8.15 -0.99 4.05
CA ALA A 244 8.13 -0.49 2.68
C ALA A 244 8.12 1.05 2.62
N ILE A 245 7.33 1.71 3.48
CA ILE A 245 7.28 3.16 3.65
C ILE A 245 8.68 3.70 3.99
N HIS A 246 9.37 3.10 4.97
CA HIS A 246 10.73 3.50 5.33
C HIS A 246 11.72 3.37 4.17
N ILE A 247 11.69 2.24 3.44
CA ILE A 247 12.58 2.00 2.30
C ILE A 247 12.35 3.01 1.19
N VAL A 248 11.09 3.20 0.77
CA VAL A 248 10.77 4.13 -0.32
C VAL A 248 11.00 5.58 0.09
N CYS A 249 10.68 5.95 1.33
CA CYS A 249 10.97 7.28 1.85
C CYS A 249 12.48 7.57 1.84
N LYS A 250 13.31 6.61 2.27
CA LYS A 250 14.78 6.72 2.20
C LYS A 250 15.30 6.89 0.77
N MET A 251 14.71 6.18 -0.20
CA MET A 251 15.09 6.28 -1.61
C MET A 251 14.75 7.64 -2.22
N LYS A 252 13.62 8.24 -1.81
CA LYS A 252 13.15 9.53 -2.32
C LYS A 252 13.72 10.74 -1.57
N ALA A 253 14.20 10.56 -0.34
CA ALA A 253 14.75 11.64 0.46
C ALA A 253 16.20 11.99 0.09
N TYR A 254 16.51 13.28 0.02
CA TYR A 254 17.86 13.80 -0.22
C TYR A 254 18.20 14.97 0.71
N GLY A 255 19.49 15.28 0.83
CA GLY A 255 19.99 16.45 1.57
C GLY A 255 19.47 16.54 3.01
N LYS A 256 18.98 17.74 3.40
CA LYS A 256 18.47 18.03 4.75
C LYS A 256 17.28 17.15 5.14
N ILE A 257 16.40 16.83 4.18
CA ILE A 257 15.20 16.01 4.40
C ILE A 257 15.58 14.58 4.81
N TYR A 258 16.59 14.00 4.16
CA TYR A 258 17.13 12.68 4.55
C TYR A 258 17.63 12.67 6.00
N TYR A 259 18.36 13.71 6.42
CA TYR A 259 18.86 13.79 7.79
C TYR A 259 17.72 13.88 8.81
N VAL A 260 16.73 14.74 8.56
CA VAL A 260 15.56 14.91 9.44
C VAL A 260 14.80 13.58 9.58
N LEU A 261 14.51 12.91 8.46
CA LEU A 261 13.89 11.59 8.48
C LEU A 261 14.74 10.56 9.23
N SER A 262 16.06 10.54 9.02
CA SER A 262 16.95 9.60 9.70
C SER A 262 16.91 9.75 11.22
N LYS A 263 16.81 11.00 11.71
CA LYS A 263 16.69 11.31 13.13
C LYS A 263 15.35 10.82 13.70
N TYR A 264 14.23 11.15 13.07
CA TYR A 264 12.90 10.91 13.63
C TYR A 264 12.30 9.54 13.34
N LEU A 265 12.79 8.86 12.31
CA LEU A 265 12.43 7.48 12.00
C LEU A 265 13.48 6.49 12.52
N HIS A 266 14.43 6.96 13.33
CA HIS A 266 15.47 6.17 13.98
C HIS A 266 16.33 5.32 13.02
N TRP A 267 16.58 5.80 11.81
CA TRP A 267 17.37 5.08 10.80
C TRP A 267 18.85 4.94 11.15
N HIS A 268 19.33 5.69 12.14
CA HIS A 268 20.68 5.50 12.68
C HIS A 268 20.80 4.19 13.46
N THR A 269 19.72 3.76 14.12
CA THR A 269 19.65 2.50 14.88
C THR A 269 19.17 1.37 13.98
N GLU A 270 18.11 1.60 13.21
CA GLU A 270 17.50 0.62 12.33
C GLU A 270 17.39 1.15 10.90
N PRO A 271 18.47 1.09 10.10
CA PRO A 271 18.45 1.64 8.75
C PRO A 271 17.51 0.85 7.84
N PRO A 272 16.72 1.53 6.97
CA PRO A 272 15.87 0.85 6.02
C PRO A 272 16.70 -0.02 5.07
N GLY A 273 16.20 -1.25 4.88
CA GLY A 273 16.86 -2.29 4.11
C GLY A 273 16.86 -2.06 2.60
N ASN A 274 17.39 -3.05 1.88
CA ASN A 274 17.44 -3.06 0.42
C ASN A 274 16.06 -3.40 -0.19
N ILE A 275 15.67 -2.68 -1.24
CA ILE A 275 14.38 -2.84 -1.91
C ILE A 275 14.16 -4.24 -2.51
N TYR A 276 15.16 -4.82 -3.18
CA TYR A 276 15.08 -6.14 -3.79
C TYR A 276 14.89 -7.22 -2.72
N ARG A 277 15.66 -7.13 -1.63
CA ARG A 277 15.51 -8.03 -0.47
C ARG A 277 14.14 -7.87 0.18
N ALA A 278 13.66 -6.64 0.31
CA ALA A 278 12.35 -6.36 0.88
C ALA A 278 11.22 -6.97 0.02
N ILE A 279 11.28 -6.86 -1.31
CA ILE A 279 10.30 -7.49 -2.22
C ILE A 279 10.31 -9.01 -2.04
N THR A 280 11.48 -9.64 -2.14
CA THR A 280 11.60 -11.11 -2.05
C THR A 280 11.16 -11.64 -0.69
N SER A 281 11.60 -11.01 0.40
CA SER A 281 11.22 -11.41 1.76
C SER A 281 9.73 -11.19 2.05
N THR A 282 9.16 -10.09 1.57
CA THR A 282 7.72 -9.79 1.75
C THR A 282 6.85 -10.76 0.95
N LEU A 283 7.24 -11.09 -0.28
CA LEU A 283 6.53 -12.09 -1.09
C LEU A 283 6.61 -13.47 -0.44
N LYS A 284 7.79 -13.87 0.06
CA LYS A 284 7.95 -15.13 0.80
C LYS A 284 7.06 -15.15 2.06
N ALA A 285 7.08 -14.07 2.84
CA ALA A 285 6.26 -13.96 4.05
C ALA A 285 4.76 -14.08 3.73
N LEU A 286 4.24 -13.38 2.71
CA LEU A 286 2.84 -13.51 2.27
C LEU A 286 2.42 -14.96 1.96
N LEU A 287 3.33 -15.75 1.41
CA LEU A 287 3.07 -17.14 1.04
C LEU A 287 3.16 -18.10 2.24
N GLU A 288 4.00 -17.78 3.22
CA GLU A 288 4.25 -18.64 4.38
C GLU A 288 3.38 -18.26 5.59
N ASP A 289 2.75 -17.09 5.57
CA ASP A 289 1.97 -16.57 6.69
C ASP A 289 0.69 -17.37 6.92
N LYS A 290 0.70 -18.11 8.02
CA LYS A 290 -0.42 -18.95 8.43
C LYS A 290 -1.53 -18.19 9.17
N SER A 291 -1.34 -16.92 9.51
CA SER A 291 -2.36 -16.14 10.21
C SER A 291 -3.39 -15.50 9.28
N LEU A 292 -3.14 -15.50 7.97
CA LEU A 292 -3.98 -14.83 6.99
C LEU A 292 -5.37 -15.47 6.87
N THR A 293 -6.40 -14.64 7.00
CA THR A 293 -7.81 -15.02 6.87
C THR A 293 -8.55 -14.13 5.86
N PHE A 294 -9.72 -14.59 5.44
CA PHE A 294 -10.72 -13.73 4.79
C PHE A 294 -11.55 -13.00 5.85
N GLN A 295 -12.02 -11.82 5.49
CA GLN A 295 -12.99 -11.04 6.26
C GLN A 295 -14.25 -10.80 5.43
N LYS A 296 -15.40 -10.75 6.09
CA LYS A 296 -16.67 -10.41 5.42
C LYS A 296 -16.79 -8.90 5.27
N SER A 297 -17.10 -8.46 4.06
CA SER A 297 -17.40 -7.07 3.70
C SER A 297 -18.77 -6.98 3.06
N SER A 298 -19.61 -6.06 3.52
CA SER A 298 -20.91 -5.79 2.90
C SER A 298 -20.77 -5.26 1.46
N TRP A 299 -19.65 -4.60 1.15
CA TRP A 299 -19.39 -4.01 -0.16
C TRP A 299 -18.63 -4.96 -1.09
N TYR A 300 -17.57 -5.59 -0.57
CA TYR A 300 -16.65 -6.43 -1.37
C TYR A 300 -16.97 -7.94 -1.31
N GLY A 301 -17.87 -8.39 -0.44
CA GLY A 301 -18.09 -9.82 -0.20
C GLY A 301 -16.98 -10.40 0.68
N ASP A 302 -16.40 -11.53 0.28
CA ASP A 302 -15.22 -12.07 0.94
C ASP A 302 -13.97 -11.31 0.48
N ASP A 303 -13.35 -10.58 1.40
CA ASP A 303 -12.18 -9.75 1.14
C ASP A 303 -10.99 -10.17 2.02
N LEU A 304 -9.80 -9.67 1.68
CA LEU A 304 -8.58 -9.93 2.44
C LEU A 304 -8.63 -9.27 3.81
N CYS A 305 -8.12 -9.94 4.84
CA CYS A 305 -7.88 -9.32 6.14
C CYS A 305 -6.84 -8.17 6.05
N PRO A 306 -6.78 -7.27 7.05
CA PRO A 306 -5.85 -6.13 7.02
C PRO A 306 -4.37 -6.53 6.87
N ALA A 307 -3.96 -7.66 7.48
CA ALA A 307 -2.59 -8.16 7.35
C ALA A 307 -2.25 -8.58 5.91
N ALA A 308 -3.17 -9.24 5.22
CA ALA A 308 -3.00 -9.59 3.80
C ALA A 308 -2.95 -8.35 2.91
N TRP A 309 -3.78 -7.34 3.19
CA TRP A 309 -3.71 -6.04 2.52
C TRP A 309 -2.37 -5.32 2.77
N ASP A 310 -1.81 -5.44 3.97
CA ASP A 310 -0.50 -4.86 4.31
C ASP A 310 0.58 -5.40 3.36
N TYR A 311 0.68 -6.72 3.19
CA TYR A 311 1.59 -7.34 2.22
C TYR A 311 1.36 -6.86 0.78
N VAL A 312 0.09 -6.78 0.35
CA VAL A 312 -0.25 -6.33 -1.00
C VAL A 312 0.22 -4.89 -1.24
N PHE A 313 -0.06 -3.99 -0.29
CA PHE A 313 0.38 -2.59 -0.39
C PHE A 313 1.91 -2.45 -0.30
N SER A 314 2.58 -3.25 0.51
CA SER A 314 4.05 -3.27 0.58
C SER A 314 4.68 -3.62 -0.77
N LEU A 315 4.25 -4.75 -1.35
CA LEU A 315 4.80 -5.25 -2.61
C LEU A 315 4.52 -4.28 -3.74
N ASP A 316 3.30 -3.75 -3.80
CA ASP A 316 2.89 -2.74 -4.77
C ASP A 316 3.73 -1.44 -4.65
N LEU A 317 3.94 -0.93 -3.43
CA LEU A 317 4.74 0.28 -3.19
C LEU A 317 6.21 0.09 -3.58
N LEU A 318 6.81 -1.04 -3.20
CA LEU A 318 8.20 -1.37 -3.51
C LEU A 318 8.38 -1.59 -5.01
N SER A 319 7.53 -2.41 -5.64
CA SER A 319 7.61 -2.67 -7.08
C SER A 319 7.41 -1.41 -7.93
N ALA A 320 6.55 -0.48 -7.49
CA ALA A 320 6.38 0.79 -8.19
C ALA A 320 7.67 1.63 -8.32
N GLN A 321 8.65 1.46 -7.42
CA GLN A 321 9.94 2.17 -7.52
C GLN A 321 10.88 1.60 -8.59
N LEU A 322 10.59 0.39 -9.10
CA LEU A 322 11.44 -0.32 -10.05
C LEU A 322 10.86 -0.32 -11.47
N GLY A 323 9.65 0.20 -11.65
CA GLY A 323 8.95 0.29 -12.93
C GLY A 323 8.31 -1.02 -13.40
N TRP A 324 7.43 -0.92 -14.40
CA TRP A 324 6.63 -2.04 -14.89
C TRP A 324 7.47 -3.16 -15.50
N ILE A 325 8.43 -2.83 -16.37
CA ILE A 325 9.25 -3.84 -17.08
C ILE A 325 10.01 -4.73 -16.10
N TRP A 326 10.62 -4.12 -15.07
CA TRP A 326 11.29 -4.85 -14.02
C TRP A 326 10.32 -5.71 -13.24
N THR A 327 9.17 -5.15 -12.86
CA THR A 327 8.11 -5.83 -12.09
C THR A 327 7.59 -7.07 -12.82
N VAL A 328 7.30 -6.97 -14.12
CA VAL A 328 6.86 -8.11 -14.93
C VAL A 328 7.93 -9.20 -14.95
N THR A 329 9.18 -8.81 -15.15
CA THR A 329 10.29 -9.74 -15.33
C THR A 329 10.64 -10.48 -14.04
N HIS A 330 10.70 -9.78 -12.91
CA HIS A 330 11.25 -10.31 -11.67
C HIS A 330 10.19 -10.71 -10.64
N VAL A 331 9.08 -9.98 -10.56
CA VAL A 331 8.01 -10.26 -9.60
C VAL A 331 6.95 -11.16 -10.22
N ILE A 332 6.41 -10.76 -11.37
CA ILE A 332 5.26 -11.45 -11.98
C ILE A 332 5.69 -12.77 -12.62
N ARG A 333 6.63 -12.75 -13.57
CA ARG A 333 7.03 -13.96 -14.32
C ARG A 333 7.85 -14.94 -13.48
N LYS A 334 8.86 -14.45 -12.75
CA LYS A 334 9.80 -15.29 -11.98
C LYS A 334 9.27 -15.68 -10.60
N GLY A 335 8.42 -14.85 -9.98
CA GLY A 335 7.82 -15.14 -8.68
C GLY A 335 6.39 -15.65 -8.80
N VAL A 336 5.47 -14.71 -8.97
CA VAL A 336 4.02 -14.92 -8.81
C VAL A 336 3.44 -15.99 -9.74
N LEU A 337 3.69 -15.90 -11.05
CA LEU A 337 3.13 -16.85 -12.01
C LEU A 337 3.73 -18.25 -11.88
N LEU A 338 5.00 -18.35 -11.46
CA LEU A 338 5.64 -19.64 -11.21
C LEU A 338 5.01 -20.33 -9.99
N ILE A 339 4.67 -19.56 -8.94
CA ILE A 339 3.96 -20.06 -7.77
C ILE A 339 2.55 -20.53 -8.15
N LEU A 340 1.79 -19.70 -8.88
CA LEU A 340 0.44 -20.07 -9.34
C LEU A 340 0.46 -21.35 -10.21
N LYS A 341 1.41 -21.48 -11.15
CA LYS A 341 1.55 -22.68 -12.00
C LYS A 341 1.97 -23.93 -11.22
N THR A 342 2.94 -23.80 -10.32
CA THR A 342 3.45 -24.95 -9.54
C THR A 342 2.38 -25.48 -8.59
N ARG A 343 1.53 -24.61 -8.05
CA ARG A 343 0.46 -25.01 -7.13
C ARG A 343 -0.77 -25.57 -7.83
N LEU A 344 -1.07 -25.15 -9.06
CA LEU A 344 -2.11 -25.75 -9.90
C LEU A 344 -1.84 -27.24 -10.20
N LEU A 345 -0.57 -27.64 -10.22
CA LEU A 345 -0.17 -29.04 -10.40
C LEU A 345 -0.28 -29.89 -9.12
N GLN A 346 -0.42 -29.25 -7.95
CA GLN A 346 -0.36 -29.92 -6.63
C GLN A 346 -1.73 -30.10 -5.96
N THR A 347 -2.82 -29.55 -6.51
CA THR A 347 -4.17 -29.61 -5.94
C THR A 347 -4.82 -31.00 -5.94
N GLN A 348 -4.13 -32.07 -6.37
CA GLN A 348 -4.67 -33.44 -6.33
C GLN A 348 -4.37 -34.19 -5.04
N THR A 349 -3.48 -33.71 -4.16
CA THR A 349 -2.99 -34.47 -3.00
C THR A 349 -2.72 -33.57 -1.79
N GLU A 350 -3.80 -33.30 -1.05
CA GLU A 350 -3.85 -32.83 0.35
C GLU A 350 -3.35 -31.43 0.78
N GLU A 351 -4.00 -31.02 1.89
CA GLU A 351 -3.94 -29.82 2.71
C GLU A 351 -4.25 -28.47 2.03
N THR A 352 -5.33 -27.85 2.53
CA THR A 352 -5.80 -26.48 2.33
C THR A 352 -4.66 -25.45 2.39
N PHE A 353 -3.90 -25.29 1.32
CA PHE A 353 -3.06 -24.11 1.16
C PHE A 353 -3.98 -22.91 0.94
N LYS A 354 -3.70 -21.82 1.66
CA LYS A 354 -4.69 -20.80 2.01
C LYS A 354 -5.11 -20.01 0.78
N ASN A 355 -6.36 -20.21 0.38
CA ASN A 355 -7.09 -19.40 -0.60
C ASN A 355 -6.83 -17.89 -0.44
N VAL A 356 -6.56 -17.42 0.79
CA VAL A 356 -6.23 -16.03 1.11
C VAL A 356 -4.95 -15.54 0.43
N SER A 357 -3.84 -16.30 0.47
CA SER A 357 -2.58 -15.88 -0.17
C SER A 357 -2.72 -15.85 -1.69
N VAL A 358 -3.48 -16.79 -2.28
CA VAL A 358 -3.78 -16.81 -3.72
C VAL A 358 -4.66 -15.60 -4.10
N ALA A 359 -5.70 -15.32 -3.33
CA ALA A 359 -6.52 -14.12 -3.51
C ALA A 359 -5.67 -12.84 -3.39
N ALA A 360 -4.79 -12.76 -2.40
CA ALA A 360 -3.87 -11.63 -2.21
C ALA A 360 -2.94 -11.43 -3.42
N ILE A 361 -2.44 -12.52 -4.00
CA ILE A 361 -1.66 -12.48 -5.23
C ILE A 361 -2.47 -11.89 -6.40
N PHE A 362 -3.72 -12.31 -6.60
CA PHE A 362 -4.55 -11.73 -7.66
C PHE A 362 -4.82 -10.24 -7.44
N ARG A 363 -5.16 -9.85 -6.20
CA ARG A 363 -5.32 -8.43 -5.85
C ARG A 363 -4.02 -7.65 -6.10
N LEU A 364 -2.86 -8.21 -5.75
CA LEU A 364 -1.56 -7.62 -6.06
C LEU A 364 -1.34 -7.48 -7.57
N LEU A 365 -1.61 -8.51 -8.38
CA LEU A 365 -1.44 -8.44 -9.84
C LEU A 365 -2.29 -7.33 -10.47
N GLY A 366 -3.54 -7.17 -10.04
CA GLY A 366 -4.40 -6.06 -10.48
C GLY A 366 -3.77 -4.69 -10.20
N ARG A 367 -3.23 -4.51 -8.98
CA ARG A 367 -2.55 -3.27 -8.58
C ARG A 367 -1.25 -3.02 -9.31
N LEU A 368 -0.41 -4.05 -9.48
CA LEU A 368 0.84 -3.95 -10.21
C LEU A 368 0.58 -3.60 -11.69
N GLY A 369 -0.45 -4.17 -12.31
CA GLY A 369 -0.79 -3.83 -13.69
C GLY A 369 -1.27 -2.39 -13.89
N GLN A 370 -1.81 -1.73 -12.85
CA GLN A 370 -2.08 -0.28 -12.90
C GLN A 370 -0.80 0.53 -13.15
N GLN A 371 0.34 0.06 -12.64
CA GLN A 371 1.63 0.70 -12.91
C GLN A 371 1.98 0.62 -14.40
N GLY A 372 1.78 -0.55 -15.02
CA GLY A 372 1.99 -0.71 -16.46
C GLY A 372 1.07 0.17 -17.31
N LEU A 373 -0.19 0.37 -16.89
CA LEU A 373 -1.11 1.29 -17.55
C LEU A 373 -0.61 2.74 -17.45
N LYS A 374 -0.17 3.16 -16.26
CA LYS A 374 0.40 4.49 -16.02
C LYS A 374 1.66 4.75 -16.85
N GLU A 375 2.45 3.70 -17.09
CA GLU A 375 3.66 3.74 -17.93
C GLU A 375 3.37 3.58 -19.43
N ASN A 376 2.10 3.61 -19.86
CA ASN A 376 1.66 3.45 -21.26
C ASN A 376 2.02 2.09 -21.89
N LEU A 377 2.12 1.03 -21.08
CA LEU A 377 2.49 -0.33 -21.51
C LEU A 377 1.26 -1.26 -21.58
N ALA A 378 0.17 -0.75 -22.17
CA ALA A 378 -1.14 -1.40 -22.19
C ALA A 378 -1.12 -2.83 -22.79
N ALA A 379 -0.35 -3.08 -23.85
CA ALA A 379 -0.25 -4.41 -24.46
C ALA A 379 0.32 -5.45 -23.48
N SER A 380 1.36 -5.10 -22.73
CA SER A 380 1.93 -5.98 -21.70
C SER A 380 0.98 -6.20 -20.53
N VAL A 381 0.15 -5.21 -20.20
CA VAL A 381 -0.88 -5.35 -19.16
C VAL A 381 -2.04 -6.22 -19.66
N GLU A 382 -2.39 -6.12 -20.93
CA GLU A 382 -3.41 -6.96 -21.56
C GLU A 382 -3.01 -8.45 -21.51
N ASP A 383 -1.75 -8.78 -21.78
CA ASP A 383 -1.25 -10.16 -21.67
C ASP A 383 -1.37 -10.72 -20.24
N LEU A 384 -1.09 -9.88 -19.24
CA LEU A 384 -1.33 -10.24 -17.84
C LEU A 384 -2.83 -10.43 -17.58
N GLY A 385 -3.67 -9.51 -18.07
CA GLY A 385 -5.13 -9.58 -17.95
C GLY A 385 -5.69 -10.87 -18.53
N LYS A 386 -5.26 -11.26 -19.74
CA LYS A 386 -5.60 -12.54 -20.37
C LYS A 386 -5.21 -13.71 -19.47
N SER A 387 -3.98 -13.72 -18.96
CA SER A 387 -3.47 -14.78 -18.07
C SER A 387 -4.31 -14.92 -16.79
N ILE A 388 -4.72 -13.80 -16.19
CA ILE A 388 -5.59 -13.78 -15.00
C ILE A 388 -6.99 -14.30 -15.33
N THR A 389 -7.59 -13.82 -16.43
CA THR A 389 -8.94 -14.27 -16.82
C THR A 389 -8.99 -15.75 -17.19
N GLU A 390 -7.94 -16.27 -17.83
CA GLU A 390 -7.83 -17.68 -18.17
C GLU A 390 -7.70 -18.55 -16.92
N PHE A 391 -6.93 -18.09 -15.93
CA PHE A 391 -6.90 -18.75 -14.63
C PHE A 391 -8.27 -18.73 -13.95
N GLY A 392 -9.00 -17.62 -14.04
CA GLY A 392 -10.34 -17.47 -13.45
C GLY A 392 -11.41 -18.42 -14.00
N ARG A 393 -11.19 -19.03 -15.17
CA ARG A 393 -12.13 -19.98 -15.80
C ARG A 393 -12.02 -21.42 -15.28
N GLN A 394 -11.04 -21.71 -14.44
CA GLN A 394 -10.88 -23.06 -13.87
C GLN A 394 -12.08 -23.40 -12.98
N ASN A 395 -12.70 -24.56 -13.20
CA ASN A 395 -14.02 -24.92 -12.65
C ASN A 395 -14.04 -25.08 -11.12
N ASP A 396 -12.89 -25.19 -10.46
CA ASP A 396 -12.78 -25.54 -9.04
C ASP A 396 -12.17 -24.42 -8.17
N LEU A 397 -12.24 -23.16 -8.62
CA LEU A 397 -11.73 -22.05 -7.81
C LEU A 397 -12.65 -21.73 -6.63
N PRO A 398 -12.11 -21.59 -5.40
CA PRO A 398 -12.84 -21.08 -4.26
C PRO A 398 -13.45 -19.70 -4.54
N TRP A 399 -14.64 -19.46 -4.00
CA TRP A 399 -15.42 -18.24 -4.24
C TRP A 399 -14.62 -16.95 -3.95
N GLU A 400 -13.84 -16.96 -2.89
CA GLU A 400 -13.04 -15.82 -2.46
C GLU A 400 -11.90 -15.51 -3.45
N VAL A 401 -11.32 -16.56 -4.04
CA VAL A 401 -10.31 -16.43 -5.11
C VAL A 401 -10.96 -15.94 -6.40
N GLN A 402 -12.16 -16.41 -6.73
CA GLN A 402 -12.92 -15.90 -7.88
C GLN A 402 -13.18 -14.39 -7.75
N LEU A 403 -13.64 -13.92 -6.58
CA LEU A 403 -13.82 -12.49 -6.33
C LEU A 403 -12.52 -11.71 -6.50
N ALA A 404 -11.39 -12.25 -6.01
CA ALA A 404 -10.09 -11.60 -6.19
C ALA A 404 -9.67 -11.49 -7.66
N VAL A 405 -9.93 -12.54 -8.46
CA VAL A 405 -9.73 -12.51 -9.92
C VAL A 405 -10.62 -11.46 -10.57
N VAL A 406 -11.90 -11.37 -10.19
CA VAL A 406 -12.84 -10.36 -10.72
C VAL A 406 -12.32 -8.95 -10.48
N TYR A 407 -11.90 -8.65 -9.26
CA TYR A 407 -11.37 -7.33 -8.93
C TYR A 407 -10.04 -7.05 -9.64
N ALA A 408 -9.16 -8.04 -9.78
CA ALA A 408 -7.94 -7.90 -10.55
C ALA A 408 -8.22 -7.63 -12.03
N THR A 409 -9.16 -8.36 -12.64
CA THR A 409 -9.60 -8.12 -14.02
C THR A 409 -10.21 -6.73 -14.20
N HIS A 410 -10.99 -6.25 -13.22
CA HIS A 410 -11.51 -4.88 -13.21
C HIS A 410 -10.40 -3.85 -13.17
N ASP A 411 -9.41 -4.02 -12.28
CA ASP A 411 -8.24 -3.15 -12.23
C ASP A 411 -7.59 -3.11 -13.62
N LEU A 412 -7.28 -4.27 -14.24
CA LEU A 412 -6.60 -4.33 -15.54
C LEU A 412 -7.47 -3.95 -16.76
N ALA A 413 -8.77 -3.76 -16.58
CA ALA A 413 -9.71 -3.53 -17.67
C ALA A 413 -9.35 -2.36 -18.62
N PRO A 414 -8.73 -1.24 -18.17
CA PRO A 414 -8.34 -0.17 -19.09
C PRO A 414 -7.37 -0.60 -20.21
N SER A 415 -6.63 -1.71 -20.08
CA SER A 415 -5.79 -2.21 -21.18
C SER A 415 -6.63 -2.78 -22.33
N ASN A 416 -7.73 -3.46 -22.03
CA ASN A 416 -8.66 -4.02 -23.01
C ASN A 416 -10.04 -4.27 -22.37
N PRO A 417 -10.91 -3.25 -22.31
CA PRO A 417 -12.14 -3.34 -21.53
C PRO A 417 -13.18 -4.26 -22.18
N LYS A 418 -13.13 -4.46 -23.50
CA LYS A 418 -14.02 -5.40 -24.21
C LYS A 418 -13.76 -6.84 -23.78
N VAL A 419 -12.50 -7.24 -23.75
CA VAL A 419 -12.10 -8.60 -23.31
C VAL A 419 -12.40 -8.79 -21.84
N ALA A 420 -12.09 -7.81 -20.99
CA ALA A 420 -12.38 -7.85 -19.56
C ALA A 420 -13.89 -7.99 -19.30
N LEU A 421 -14.73 -7.17 -19.96
CA LEU A 421 -16.18 -7.22 -19.79
C LEU A 421 -16.75 -8.58 -20.19
N LYS A 422 -16.36 -9.09 -21.36
CA LYS A 422 -16.79 -10.41 -21.84
C LYS A 422 -16.43 -11.52 -20.85
N ALA A 423 -15.20 -11.50 -20.32
CA ALA A 423 -14.77 -12.49 -19.34
C ALA A 423 -15.62 -12.45 -18.05
N LEU A 424 -15.90 -11.25 -17.53
CA LEU A 424 -16.69 -11.09 -16.31
C LEU A 424 -18.17 -11.40 -16.50
N GLU A 425 -18.74 -11.10 -17.67
CA GLU A 425 -20.12 -11.48 -18.02
C GLU A 425 -20.26 -13.00 -18.14
N SER A 426 -19.33 -13.67 -18.81
CA SER A 426 -19.30 -15.14 -18.88
C SER A 426 -19.14 -15.77 -17.50
N TRP A 427 -18.29 -15.21 -16.63
CA TRP A 427 -18.18 -15.66 -15.23
C TRP A 427 -19.52 -15.50 -14.49
N LYS A 428 -20.16 -14.33 -14.61
CA LYS A 428 -21.42 -14.03 -13.91
C LYS A 428 -22.58 -14.94 -14.33
N GLN A 429 -22.65 -15.33 -15.60
CA GLN A 429 -23.70 -16.23 -16.11
C GLN A 429 -23.67 -17.62 -15.46
N ASN A 430 -22.52 -18.04 -14.95
CA ASN A 430 -22.31 -19.37 -14.37
C ASN A 430 -22.50 -19.39 -12.84
N LEU A 431 -23.00 -18.30 -12.24
CA LEU A 431 -23.10 -18.17 -10.78
C LEU A 431 -24.49 -18.51 -10.25
N THR A 432 -24.51 -19.28 -9.16
CA THR A 432 -25.70 -19.52 -8.33
C THR A 432 -25.75 -18.62 -7.09
N LYS A 433 -24.63 -17.99 -6.73
CA LYS A 433 -24.51 -17.12 -5.54
C LYS A 433 -24.76 -15.64 -5.88
N PRO A 434 -25.32 -14.83 -4.96
CA PRO A 434 -25.46 -13.40 -5.15
C PRO A 434 -24.10 -12.70 -5.24
N VAL A 435 -23.95 -11.78 -6.19
CA VAL A 435 -22.71 -11.02 -6.38
C VAL A 435 -22.63 -9.80 -5.45
N PRO A 436 -21.45 -9.47 -4.90
CA PRO A 436 -21.27 -8.28 -4.09
C PRO A 436 -21.57 -6.97 -4.84
N PRO A 437 -22.01 -5.90 -4.15
CA PRO A 437 -22.24 -4.59 -4.77
C PRO A 437 -21.04 -4.04 -5.54
N ALA A 438 -19.82 -4.25 -5.03
CA ALA A 438 -18.58 -3.83 -5.69
C ALA A 438 -18.44 -4.44 -7.09
N VAL A 439 -18.73 -5.73 -7.26
CA VAL A 439 -18.68 -6.42 -8.56
C VAL A 439 -19.65 -5.80 -9.55
N THR A 440 -20.87 -5.47 -9.10
CA THR A 440 -21.85 -4.78 -9.95
C THR A 440 -21.34 -3.40 -10.39
N LYS A 441 -20.69 -2.65 -9.49
CA LYS A 441 -20.05 -1.37 -9.83
C LYS A 441 -18.91 -1.56 -10.83
N CYS A 442 -18.06 -2.57 -10.65
CA CYS A 442 -16.97 -2.91 -11.58
C CYS A 442 -17.50 -3.15 -13.00
N LEU A 443 -18.51 -3.99 -13.15
CA LEU A 443 -19.14 -4.27 -14.46
C LEU A 443 -19.68 -3.00 -15.12
N LYS A 444 -20.38 -2.14 -14.36
CA LYS A 444 -20.88 -0.85 -14.86
C LYS A 444 -19.75 0.06 -15.34
N GLN A 445 -18.67 0.15 -14.57
CA GLN A 445 -17.50 0.97 -14.92
C GLN A 445 -16.80 0.48 -16.19
N ILE A 446 -16.61 -0.84 -16.34
CA ILE A 446 -16.03 -1.41 -17.57
C ILE A 446 -16.97 -1.19 -18.76
N GLY A 447 -18.28 -1.36 -18.57
CA GLY A 447 -19.28 -1.05 -19.60
C GLY A 447 -19.19 0.40 -20.09
N PHE A 448 -19.02 1.36 -19.18
CA PHE A 448 -18.80 2.77 -19.53
C PHE A 448 -17.50 2.98 -20.33
N LEU A 449 -16.39 2.32 -19.94
CA LEU A 449 -15.14 2.37 -20.70
C LEU A 449 -15.30 1.82 -22.13
N CYS A 450 -16.02 0.72 -22.29
CA CYS A 450 -16.33 0.14 -23.60
C CYS A 450 -17.10 1.11 -24.51
N SER A 451 -18.08 1.84 -23.96
CA SER A 451 -18.87 2.83 -24.70
C SER A 451 -18.01 4.03 -25.12
N ASN A 452 -17.12 4.51 -24.26
CA ASN A 452 -16.25 5.66 -24.57
C ASN A 452 -15.22 5.36 -25.67
N ILE A 453 -14.77 4.12 -25.79
CA ILE A 453 -13.87 3.70 -26.88
C ILE A 453 -14.60 3.72 -28.23
N LYS A 454 -15.90 3.39 -28.26
CA LYS A 454 -16.70 3.44 -29.50
C LYS A 454 -16.95 4.86 -30.02
N LEU A 455 -16.78 5.88 -29.18
CA LEU A 455 -16.95 7.29 -29.57
C LEU A 455 -15.65 7.93 -30.09
N LYS A 456 -14.50 7.27 -29.93
CA LYS A 456 -13.18 7.75 -30.37
C LYS A 456 -12.67 7.10 -31.66
N ASN A 457 -13.36 6.07 -32.13
CA ASN A 457 -13.14 5.41 -33.42
C ASN A 457 -14.32 5.73 -34.33
#